data_AF-A0A8S2X9U8-F1
#
_entry.id   AF-A0A8S2X9U8-F1
#
_cell.length_a   1.000
_cell.length_b   1.000
_cell.length_c   1.000
_cell.angle_alpha   90.00
_cell.angle_beta   90.00
_cell.angle_gamma   90.00
#
_symmetry.space_group_name_H-M   'P 1'
#
loop_
_entity.id
_entity.type
_entity.pdbx_description
1 polymer ?
#
loop_
_entity_poly.entity_id
_entity_poly.type
_entity_poly.pdbx_seq_one_letter_code
_entity_poly.pdbx_strand_id
1 'polypeptide(L)' 'MDIRQTTIPVYNFSAHTGAVTGLCLNSSIPGLLVTSSFDECVKVWDVENNTVTFIAERQF' A
#
# COMPACT_ATOMS: atom_id res chain seq x y z
N MET A 1 -1.20 17.58 4.56
CA MET A 1 -2.35 16.78 4.10
C MET A 1 -2.92 17.49 2.90
N ASP A 2 -2.97 16.85 1.73
CA ASP A 2 -3.55 17.50 0.55
C ASP A 2 -5.08 17.56 0.70
N ILE A 3 -5.62 18.77 0.63
CA ILE A 3 -6.97 19.16 1.05
C ILE A 3 -7.90 19.36 -0.15
N ARG A 4 -7.48 18.98 -1.37
CA ARG A 4 -8.12 19.50 -2.59
C ARG A 4 -9.11 18.55 -3.27
N GLN A 5 -9.19 17.27 -2.90
CA GLN A 5 -10.18 16.35 -3.48
C GLN A 5 -10.41 15.09 -2.61
N THR A 6 -11.38 15.13 -1.69
CA THR A 6 -11.62 14.06 -0.68
C THR A 6 -12.65 13.01 -1.09
N THR A 7 -13.24 13.10 -2.28
CA THR A 7 -14.39 12.26 -2.66
C THR A 7 -14.03 11.04 -3.53
N ILE A 8 -12.83 10.99 -4.11
CA ILE A 8 -12.47 9.98 -5.10
C ILE A 8 -11.10 9.39 -4.72
N PRO A 9 -11.01 8.08 -4.41
CA PRO A 9 -9.72 7.46 -4.14
C PRO A 9 -8.85 7.50 -5.40
N VAL A 10 -7.57 7.88 -5.24
CA VAL A 10 -6.61 7.91 -6.36
C VAL A 10 -6.36 6.51 -6.91
N TYR A 11 -6.31 5.51 -6.02
CA TYR A 11 -6.22 4.09 -6.35
C TYR A 11 -7.17 3.29 -5.47
N ASN A 12 -7.77 2.25 -6.04
CA ASN A 12 -8.52 1.23 -5.31
C ASN A 12 -8.03 -0.15 -5.74
N PHE A 13 -7.39 -0.88 -4.85
CA PHE A 13 -6.88 -2.23 -5.14
C PHE A 13 -7.03 -3.14 -3.92
N SER A 14 -7.28 -4.42 -4.17
CA SER A 14 -7.41 -5.44 -3.14
C SER A 14 -6.02 -5.95 -2.76
N ALA A 15 -5.43 -5.38 -1.71
CA ALA A 15 -4.08 -5.73 -1.28
C ALA A 15 -4.03 -7.10 -0.58
N HIS A 16 -5.03 -7.39 0.25
CA HIS A 16 -5.02 -8.44 1.25
C HIS A 16 -6.40 -9.10 1.35
N THR A 17 -6.45 -10.37 1.75
CA THR A 17 -7.71 -11.09 1.99
C THR A 17 -8.24 -10.84 3.40
N GLY A 18 -7.34 -10.50 4.33
CA GLY A 18 -7.63 -10.13 5.70
C GLY A 18 -7.76 -8.62 5.93
N ALA A 19 -8.04 -8.26 7.19
CA ALA A 19 -8.03 -6.87 7.60
C ALA A 19 -6.58 -6.33 7.58
N VAL A 20 -6.36 -5.26 6.81
CA VAL A 20 -5.09 -4.54 6.82
C VAL A 20 -4.93 -3.85 8.18
N THR A 21 -3.92 -4.28 8.95
CA THR A 21 -3.66 -3.79 10.31
C THR A 21 -2.63 -2.67 10.34
N GLY A 22 -1.85 -2.52 9.28
CA GLY A 22 -0.80 -1.51 9.21
C GLY A 22 -0.46 -1.11 7.78
N LEU A 23 -0.07 0.16 7.65
CA LEU A 23 0.34 0.75 6.38
C LEU A 23 1.49 1.72 6.65
N CYS A 24 2.56 1.60 5.87
CA CYS A 24 3.76 2.42 6.03
C CYS A 24 4.30 2.85 4.66
N LEU A 25 4.58 4.14 4.52
CA LEU A 25 5.25 4.70 3.34
C LEU A 25 6.71 4.92 3.67
N ASN A 26 7.60 4.52 2.77
CA ASN A 26 9.03 4.77 2.94
C ASN A 26 9.33 6.25 2.63
N SER A 27 9.95 6.95 3.57
CA SER A 27 10.38 8.34 3.38
C SER A 27 11.66 8.49 2.55
N SER A 28 12.47 7.43 2.46
CA SER A 28 13.74 7.41 1.72
C SER A 28 13.57 6.98 0.27
N ILE A 29 12.59 6.12 -0.02
CA ILE A 29 12.28 5.64 -1.36
C ILE A 29 10.86 6.11 -1.71
N PRO A 30 10.73 7.21 -2.48
CA PRO A 30 9.44 7.67 -2.97
C PRO A 30 8.72 6.53 -3.71
N GLY A 31 7.40 6.40 -3.49
CA GLY A 31 6.62 5.34 -4.13
C GLY A 31 6.65 3.98 -3.44
N LEU A 32 7.51 3.75 -2.44
CA LEU A 32 7.49 2.46 -1.74
C LEU A 32 6.44 2.46 -0.62
N LEU A 33 5.45 1.58 -0.77
CA LEU A 33 4.36 1.35 0.17
C LEU A 33 4.45 -0.07 0.75
N VAL A 34 4.36 -0.20 2.07
CA VAL A 34 4.33 -1.49 2.77
C VAL A 34 2.99 -1.61 3.48
N THR A 35 2.33 -2.76 3.32
CA THR A 35 1.07 -3.06 3.99
C THR A 35 1.19 -4.37 4.76
N SER A 36 0.77 -4.36 6.03
CA SER A 36 0.69 -5.53 6.90
C SER A 36 -0.78 -5.86 7.15
N SER A 37 -1.12 -7.14 7.13
CA SER A 37 -2.48 -7.61 7.31
C SER A 37 -2.55 -8.75 8.33
N PHE A 38 -3.76 -9.00 8.83
CA PHE A 38 -4.04 -10.12 9.73
C PHE A 38 -4.05 -11.48 9.01
N ASP A 39 -3.88 -11.50 7.70
CA ASP A 39 -3.64 -12.71 6.90
C ASP A 39 -2.19 -13.23 7.00
N GLU A 40 -1.46 -12.82 8.04
CA GLU A 40 -0.07 -13.22 8.30
C GLU A 40 0.90 -12.84 7.18
N CYS A 41 0.50 -11.92 6.29
CA CYS A 41 1.30 -11.44 5.18
C CYS A 41 1.68 -9.96 5.33
N VAL A 42 2.91 -9.66 4.93
CA VAL A 42 3.35 -8.29 4.65
C VAL A 42 3.64 -8.19 3.16
N LYS A 43 3.00 -7.22 2.49
CA LYS A 43 3.18 -6.97 1.07
C LYS A 43 3.83 -5.60 0.85
N VAL A 44 4.71 -5.54 -0.14
CA VAL A 44 5.45 -4.36 -0.55
C VAL A 44 5.02 -3.99 -1.96
N TRP A 45 4.76 -2.71 -2.15
CA TRP A 45 4.16 -2.15 -3.35
C TRP A 45 4.99 -0.96 -3.82
N ASP A 46 5.15 -0.86 -5.13
CA ASP A 46 5.57 0.37 -5.81
C ASP A 46 4.30 1.14 -6.20
N VAL A 47 4.18 2.38 -5.78
CA VAL A 47 3.07 3.28 -6.16
C VAL A 47 3.56 4.47 -7.00
N GLU A 48 4.77 4.39 -7.54
CA GLU A 48 5.30 5.38 -8.47
C GLU A 48 4.58 5.32 -9.84
N ASN A 49 4.58 6.41 -10.60
CA ASN A 49 4.05 6.48 -11.97
C ASN A 49 2.54 6.20 -12.12
N ASN A 50 1.75 6.57 -11.12
CA ASN A 50 0.31 6.36 -11.09
C ASN A 50 -0.16 4.90 -11.18
N THR A 51 0.72 3.93 -10.90
CA THR A 51 0.37 2.51 -10.98
C THR A 51 0.84 1.82 -9.72
N VAL A 52 -0.05 1.03 -9.10
CA VAL A 52 0.30 0.22 -7.94
C VAL A 52 0.82 -1.13 -8.43
N THR A 53 2.10 -1.40 -8.22
CA THR A 53 2.77 -2.63 -8.62
C THR A 53 3.15 -3.41 -7.38
N PHE A 54 2.83 -4.71 -7.36
CA PHE A 54 3.29 -5.59 -6.30
C PHE A 54 4.76 -5.93 -6.50
N ILE A 55 5.61 -5.63 -5.51
CA ILE A 55 7.05 -5.89 -5.56
C ILE A 55 7.38 -7.22 -4.88
N ALA A 56 6.89 -7.41 -3.66
CA ALA A 56 7.27 -8.54 -2.82
C ALA A 56 6.24 -8.81 -1.73
N GLU A 57 6.19 -10.04 -1.26
CA GLU A 57 5.51 -10.40 -0.03
C GLU A 57 6.39 -11.23 0.88
N ARG A 58 6.12 -11.12 2.18
CA ARG A 58 6.64 -12.01 3.19
C ARG A 58 5.49 -12.54 4.03
N GLN A 59 5.35 -13.85 4.03
CA GLN A 59 4.46 -14.61 4.91
C GLN A 59 5.22 -14.95 6.19
N PHE A 60 4.54 -14.91 7.32
CA PHE A 60 5.08 -15.29 8.63
C PHE A 60 4.61 -16.68 9.06
#